data_AF-A0AAD5JHB6-F1
#
_entry.id   AF-A0AAD5JHB6-F1
#
_cell.length_a   1.000
_cell.length_b   1.000
_cell.length_c   1.000
_cell.angle_alpha   90.00
_cell.angle_beta   90.00
_cell.angle_gamma   90.00
#
_symmetry.space_group_name_H-M   'P 1'
#
loop_
_entity.id
_entity.type
_entity.pdbx_description
1 polymer ?
#
loop_
_entity_poly.entity_id
_entity_poly.type
_entity_poly.pdbx_seq_one_letter_code
_entity_poly.pdbx_strand_id
1 'polypeptide(L)'
;MLGQTGRLKEAEELVGSIPGGPGLSVLQSLLGACKIHRNVEMGRWIANALMEMEPTESGDWENVAKVRKGMRVKVVKKEVGFSWVDGGDMDGLHGFSSSDKSHPQCGKIWRIVECLGLEMNFRVRKRRGKERESICNILSYEQKTFETLNVGKI
;
A
#
# COMPACT_ATOMS: atom_id res chain seq x y z
N MET A 1 3.61 11.56 -15.12
CA MET A 1 3.64 12.19 -13.77
C MET A 1 5.09 12.29 -13.29
N LEU A 2 5.53 13.42 -12.75
CA LEU A 2 6.92 13.63 -12.28
C LEU A 2 7.35 12.62 -11.21
N GLY A 3 6.44 12.31 -10.27
CA GLY A 3 6.66 11.31 -9.23
C GLY A 3 6.73 9.86 -9.70
N GLN A 4 6.20 9.53 -10.89
CA GLN A 4 6.33 8.18 -11.46
C GLN A 4 7.65 8.00 -12.23
N THR A 5 8.24 9.11 -12.67
CA THR A 5 9.48 9.13 -13.45
C THR A 5 10.72 9.42 -12.59
N GLY A 6 10.60 9.42 -11.26
CA GLY A 6 11.71 9.67 -10.32
C GLY A 6 12.16 11.12 -10.21
N ARG A 7 11.43 12.08 -10.79
CA ARG A 7 11.77 13.51 -10.76
C ARG A 7 11.24 14.16 -9.48
N LEU A 8 11.71 13.67 -8.33
CA LEU A 8 11.18 14.04 -7.02
C LEU A 8 11.44 15.51 -6.65
N LYS A 9 12.61 16.06 -7.00
CA LYS A 9 12.92 17.48 -6.73
C LYS A 9 11.98 18.43 -7.45
N GLU A 10 11.69 18.15 -8.72
CA GLU A 10 10.75 18.96 -9.49
C GLU A 10 9.31 18.79 -9.01
N ALA A 11 8.96 17.59 -8.53
CA ALA A 11 7.66 17.35 -7.90
C ALA A 11 7.52 18.14 -6.59
N GLU A 12 8.59 18.26 -5.81
CA GLU A 12 8.67 19.09 -4.60
C GLU A 12 8.57 20.58 -4.93
N GLU A 13 9.32 21.07 -5.93
CA GLU A 13 9.22 22.47 -6.41
C GLU A 13 7.81 22.81 -6.88
N LEU A 14 7.18 21.90 -7.65
CA LEU A 14 5.80 22.07 -8.09
C LEU A 14 4.84 22.15 -6.90
N VAL A 15 5.03 21.30 -5.89
CA VAL A 15 4.24 21.31 -4.66
C VAL A 15 4.44 22.59 -3.86
N GLY A 16 5.67 23.10 -3.76
CA GLY A 16 5.99 24.36 -3.10
C GLY A 16 5.45 25.59 -3.81
N SER A 17 5.22 25.49 -5.13
CA SER A 17 4.65 26.59 -5.94
C SER A 17 3.13 26.78 -5.78
N ILE A 18 2.45 25.86 -5.07
CA ILE A 18 0.99 25.91 -4.91
C ILE A 18 0.61 27.04 -3.92
N PRO A 19 -0.11 28.08 -4.36
CA PRO A 19 -0.56 29.14 -3.46
C PRO A 19 -1.58 28.57 -2.46
N GLY A 20 -1.33 28.76 -1.17
CA GLY A 20 -2.13 28.16 -0.09
C GLY A 20 -1.66 26.77 0.34
N GLY A 21 -0.58 26.24 -0.24
CA GLY A 21 0.01 24.95 0.10
C GLY A 21 -0.64 23.76 -0.61
N PRO A 22 0.00 22.59 -0.58
CA PRO A 22 -0.52 21.39 -1.25
C PRO A 22 -1.70 20.80 -0.49
N GLY A 23 -2.74 20.40 -1.24
CA GLY A 23 -3.83 19.61 -0.68
C GLY A 23 -3.44 18.18 -0.32
N LEU A 24 -4.25 17.53 0.51
CA LEU A 24 -4.05 16.16 1.00
C LEU A 24 -3.72 15.15 -0.12
N SER A 25 -4.47 15.18 -1.22
CA SER A 25 -4.29 14.27 -2.36
C SER A 25 -2.93 14.42 -3.04
N VAL A 26 -2.39 15.65 -3.08
CA VAL A 26 -1.10 15.96 -3.68
C VAL A 26 0.03 15.42 -2.81
N LEU A 27 -0.04 15.62 -1.50
CA LEU A 27 0.92 15.08 -0.54
C LEU A 27 0.90 13.55 -0.49
N GLN A 28 -0.28 12.92 -0.50
CA GLN A 28 -0.41 11.46 -0.58
C GLN A 28 0.23 10.90 -1.86
N SER A 29 0.04 11.59 -2.98
CA SER A 29 0.64 11.23 -4.27
C SER A 29 2.17 11.36 -4.24
N LEU A 30 2.69 12.44 -3.64
CA LEU A 30 4.13 12.67 -3.52
C LEU A 30 4.78 11.67 -2.56
N LEU A 31 4.13 11.33 -1.44
CA LEU A 31 4.59 10.28 -0.52
C LEU A 31 4.69 8.92 -1.23
N GLY A 32 3.70 8.59 -2.06
CA GLY A 32 3.74 7.39 -2.91
C GLY A 32 4.95 7.36 -3.84
N ALA A 33 5.28 8.50 -4.46
CA ALA A 33 6.47 8.65 -5.29
C ALA A 33 7.77 8.50 -4.48
N CYS A 34 7.87 9.12 -3.30
CA CYS A 34 9.01 8.95 -2.39
C CYS A 34 9.22 7.49 -1.99
N LYS A 35 8.13 6.73 -1.76
CA LYS A 35 8.18 5.30 -1.45
C LYS A 35 8.69 4.45 -2.62
N ILE A 36 8.27 4.75 -3.84
CA ILE A 36 8.71 4.05 -5.05
C ILE A 36 10.21 4.30 -5.31
N HIS A 37 10.64 5.55 -5.15
CA HIS A 37 12.00 6.00 -5.47
C HIS A 37 12.96 5.99 -4.26
N ARG A 38 12.50 5.50 -3.10
CA ARG A 38 13.29 5.35 -1.85
C ARG A 38 13.92 6.65 -1.34
N ASN A 39 13.29 7.80 -1.58
CA ASN A 39 13.71 9.06 -1.00
C ASN A 39 13.10 9.22 0.40
N VAL A 40 13.85 8.77 1.40
CA VAL A 40 13.36 8.65 2.78
C VAL A 40 13.24 10.01 3.47
N GLU A 41 14.17 10.93 3.21
CA GLU A 41 14.16 12.27 3.82
C GLU A 41 12.91 13.05 3.41
N MET A 42 12.65 13.13 2.10
CA MET A 42 11.44 13.80 1.58
C MET A 42 10.16 13.10 2.03
N GLY A 43 10.16 11.75 2.01
CA GLY A 43 9.01 10.96 2.47
C GLY A 43 8.66 11.21 3.94
N ARG A 44 9.66 11.45 4.80
CA ARG A 44 9.45 11.78 6.21
C ARG A 44 8.79 13.15 6.38
N TRP A 45 9.31 14.17 5.71
CA TRP A 45 8.73 15.52 5.75
C TRP A 45 7.26 15.52 5.32
N ILE A 46 6.95 14.84 4.21
CA ILE A 46 5.59 14.74 3.69
C ILE A 46 4.69 13.94 4.65
N ALA A 47 5.19 12.87 5.25
CA ALA A 47 4.42 12.09 6.22
C ALA A 47 4.04 12.92 7.45
N ASN A 48 4.96 13.75 7.97
CA ASN A 48 4.67 14.65 9.08
C ASN A 48 3.62 15.70 8.70
N ALA A 49 3.75 16.32 7.52
CA ALA A 49 2.76 17.29 7.02
C ALA A 49 1.37 16.66 6.84
N LEU A 50 1.30 15.40 6.38
CA LEU A 50 0.05 14.66 6.29
C LEU A 50 -0.59 14.37 7.66
N MET A 51 0.22 14.05 8.67
CA MET A 51 -0.27 13.83 10.05
C MET A 51 -0.79 15.13 10.69
N GLU A 52 -0.23 16.28 10.34
CA GLU A 52 -0.71 17.59 10.81
C GLU A 52 -2.00 18.02 10.11
N MET A 53 -2.19 17.67 8.82
CA MET A 53 -3.41 17.97 8.07
C MET A 53 -4.57 17.02 8.36
N GLU A 54 -4.27 15.75 8.64
CA GLU A 54 -5.26 14.70 8.84
C GLU A 54 -5.10 14.15 10.27
N PRO A 55 -5.93 14.56 11.26
CA PRO A 55 -6.12 13.70 12.42
C PRO A 55 -6.57 12.37 11.84
N THR A 56 -5.87 11.28 12.19
CA THR A 56 -6.01 9.98 11.54
C THR A 56 -7.47 9.53 11.47
N GLU A 57 -8.16 9.91 10.41
CA GLU A 57 -9.42 9.34 9.98
C GLU A 57 -9.03 8.00 9.35
N SER A 58 -8.52 7.09 10.18
CA SER A 58 -8.46 5.67 9.84
C SER A 58 -9.90 5.29 9.54
N GLY A 59 -10.28 5.39 8.26
CA GLY A 59 -11.67 5.28 7.84
C GLY A 59 -12.29 4.10 8.55
N ASP A 60 -13.48 4.30 9.12
CA ASP A 60 -14.03 3.42 10.15
C ASP A 60 -14.24 1.99 9.63
N TRP A 61 -13.15 1.21 9.64
CA TRP A 61 -13.08 -0.13 9.11
C TRP A 61 -13.98 -1.06 9.90
N GLU A 62 -14.28 -0.68 11.14
CA GLU A 62 -15.21 -1.39 11.99
C GLU A 62 -16.65 -1.20 11.51
N ASN A 63 -17.06 0.03 11.18
CA ASN A 63 -18.36 0.29 10.57
C ASN A 63 -18.46 -0.30 9.15
N VAL A 64 -17.42 -0.20 8.33
CA VAL A 64 -17.37 -0.87 7.02
C VAL A 64 -17.51 -2.39 7.17
N ALA A 65 -16.85 -2.99 8.17
CA ALA A 65 -16.98 -4.42 8.47
C ALA A 65 -18.38 -4.78 8.97
N LYS A 66 -18.99 -3.96 9.84
CA LYS A 66 -20.37 -4.13 10.34
C LYS A 66 -21.38 -4.10 9.18
N VAL A 67 -21.28 -3.13 8.28
CA VAL A 67 -22.13 -3.03 7.08
C VAL A 67 -21.95 -4.24 6.18
N ARG A 68 -20.71 -4.63 5.86
CA ARG A 68 -20.40 -5.82 5.05
C ARG A 68 -20.96 -7.11 5.68
N LYS A 69 -20.85 -7.26 6.99
CA LYS A 69 -21.42 -8.40 7.73
C LYS A 69 -22.95 -8.40 7.63
N GLY A 70 -23.59 -7.24 7.81
CA GLY A 70 -25.03 -7.08 7.65
C GLY A 70 -25.53 -7.43 6.24
N MET A 71 -24.82 -7.02 5.19
CA MET A 71 -25.15 -7.38 3.80
C MET A 71 -25.06 -8.90 3.56
N ARG A 72 -24.10 -9.57 4.19
CA ARG A 72 -23.90 -11.03 4.12
C ARG A 72 -25.03 -11.80 4.79
N VAL A 73 -25.52 -11.31 5.93
CA VAL A 73 -26.66 -11.88 6.67
C VAL A 73 -27.97 -11.66 5.90
N LYS A 74 -28.13 -10.51 5.26
CA LYS A 74 -29.32 -10.16 4.47
C LYS A 74 -29.36 -10.79 3.07
N VAL A 75 -28.43 -11.69 2.73
CA VAL A 75 -28.30 -12.37 1.42
C VAL A 75 -28.44 -11.39 0.25
N VAL A 76 -27.80 -10.22 0.38
CA VAL A 76 -27.74 -9.27 -0.73
C VAL A 76 -26.95 -9.93 -1.85
N LYS A 77 -27.63 -10.29 -2.95
CA LYS A 77 -26.98 -10.82 -4.15
C LYS A 77 -26.14 -9.71 -4.76
N LYS A 78 -24.83 -9.78 -4.58
CA LYS A 78 -23.91 -9.04 -5.43
C LYS A 78 -23.95 -9.67 -6.81
N GLU A 79 -23.98 -8.85 -7.86
CA GLU A 79 -23.57 -9.31 -9.17
C GLU A 79 -22.15 -9.83 -9.07
N VAL A 80 -21.96 -11.06 -9.52
CA VAL A 80 -20.69 -11.76 -9.37
C VAL A 80 -19.79 -11.30 -10.52
N GLY A 81 -18.62 -10.76 -10.20
CA GLY A 81 -17.59 -10.52 -11.20
C GLY A 81 -17.08 -11.85 -11.75
N PHE A 82 -17.05 -11.96 -13.08
CA PHE A 82 -16.49 -13.10 -13.79
C PHE A 82 -15.19 -12.69 -14.47
N SER A 83 -14.20 -13.56 -14.40
CA SER A 83 -12.99 -13.49 -15.21
C SER A 83 -12.89 -14.78 -16.01
N TRP A 84 -12.31 -14.72 -17.20
CA TRP A 84 -12.14 -15.90 -18.05
C TRP A 84 -10.73 -15.98 -18.60
N VAL A 85 -10.27 -17.21 -18.77
CA VAL A 85 -8.98 -17.55 -19.38
C VAL A 85 -9.24 -18.45 -20.58
N ASP A 86 -8.60 -18.13 -21.68
CA ASP A 86 -8.59 -18.96 -22.89
C ASP A 86 -7.42 -19.94 -22.82
N GLY A 87 -7.73 -21.24 -22.86
CA GLY A 87 -6.75 -22.33 -22.88
C GLY A 87 -6.12 -22.59 -24.26
N GLY A 88 -6.56 -21.90 -25.31
CA GLY A 88 -6.19 -22.16 -26.69
C GLY A 88 -7.15 -23.12 -27.40
N ASP A 89 -6.83 -23.44 -28.67
CA ASP A 89 -7.75 -24.00 -29.69
C ASP A 89 -8.54 -25.27 -29.28
N MET A 90 -8.08 -26.04 -28.29
CA MET A 90 -8.75 -27.28 -27.84
C MET A 90 -9.28 -27.26 -26.40
N ASP A 91 -8.81 -26.35 -25.53
CA ASP A 91 -9.18 -26.36 -24.11
C ASP A 91 -10.37 -25.42 -23.79
N GLY A 92 -10.68 -24.48 -24.69
CA GLY A 92 -11.86 -23.62 -24.59
C GLY A 92 -11.75 -22.53 -23.51
N LEU A 93 -12.84 -21.77 -23.37
CA LEU A 93 -12.92 -20.63 -22.44
C LEU A 93 -13.34 -21.09 -21.04
N HIS A 94 -12.49 -20.86 -20.04
CA HIS A 94 -12.78 -21.17 -18.65
C HIS A 94 -13.15 -19.91 -17.87
N GLY A 95 -14.42 -19.81 -17.46
CA GLY A 95 -14.91 -18.75 -16.58
C GLY A 95 -14.67 -19.08 -15.11
N PHE A 96 -14.35 -18.06 -14.33
CA PHE A 96 -14.15 -18.14 -12.88
C PHE A 96 -14.84 -16.98 -12.19
N SER A 97 -15.48 -17.30 -11.08
CA SER A 97 -16.04 -16.32 -10.15
C SER A 97 -15.36 -16.37 -8.78
N SER A 98 -15.65 -15.39 -7.92
CA SER A 98 -15.17 -15.44 -6.54
C SER A 98 -15.77 -16.65 -5.82
N SER A 99 -14.90 -17.48 -5.22
CA SER A 99 -15.28 -18.73 -4.53
C SER A 99 -15.79 -19.85 -5.44
N ASP A 100 -15.53 -19.77 -6.75
CA ASP A 100 -15.94 -20.79 -7.72
C ASP A 100 -15.31 -22.17 -7.45
N LYS A 101 -16.11 -23.21 -7.71
CA LYS A 101 -15.73 -24.62 -7.61
C LYS A 101 -16.21 -25.45 -8.79
N SER A 102 -16.77 -24.82 -9.82
CA SER A 102 -17.35 -25.48 -11.00
C SER A 102 -16.32 -26.18 -11.88
N HIS A 103 -15.07 -25.72 -11.88
CA HIS A 103 -14.01 -26.30 -12.70
C HIS A 103 -13.62 -27.71 -12.20
N PRO A 104 -13.47 -28.72 -13.07
CA PRO A 104 -13.08 -30.09 -12.68
C PRO A 104 -11.76 -30.16 -11.91
N GLN A 105 -10.86 -29.22 -12.17
CA GLN A 105 -9.56 -29.11 -11.48
C GLN A 105 -9.55 -28.05 -10.37
N CYS A 106 -10.71 -27.61 -9.85
CA CYS A 106 -10.79 -26.54 -8.85
C CYS A 106 -9.87 -26.79 -7.65
N GLY A 107 -9.73 -28.03 -7.19
CA GLY A 107 -8.82 -28.38 -6.09
C GLY A 107 -7.34 -28.05 -6.38
N LYS A 108 -6.87 -28.25 -7.61
CA LYS A 108 -5.50 -27.89 -8.02
C LYS A 108 -5.34 -26.37 -8.12
N ILE A 109 -6.32 -25.70 -8.71
CA ILE A 109 -6.34 -24.23 -8.85
C ILE A 109 -6.27 -23.57 -7.48
N TRP A 110 -7.10 -23.99 -6.52
CA TRP A 110 -7.11 -23.46 -5.16
C TRP A 110 -5.77 -23.66 -4.44
N ARG A 111 -5.13 -24.83 -4.59
CA ARG A 111 -3.78 -25.05 -4.03
C ARG A 111 -2.75 -24.07 -4.60
N ILE A 112 -2.76 -23.83 -5.91
CA ILE A 112 -1.87 -22.85 -6.54
C ILE A 112 -2.15 -21.43 -6.02
N VAL A 113 -3.42 -21.06 -5.92
CA VAL A 113 -3.84 -19.75 -5.36
C VAL A 113 -3.34 -19.57 -3.92
N GLU A 114 -3.44 -20.61 -3.08
CA GLU A 114 -2.90 -20.58 -1.71
C GLU A 114 -1.37 -20.41 -1.71
N CYS A 115 -0.65 -21.19 -2.52
CA CYS A 115 0.81 -21.06 -2.65
C CYS A 115 1.23 -19.65 -3.10
N LEU A 116 0.54 -19.08 -4.09
CA LEU A 116 0.78 -17.72 -4.55
C LEU A 116 0.47 -16.70 -3.44
N GLY A 117 -0.62 -16.90 -2.69
CA GLY A 117 -0.98 -16.08 -1.54
C GLY A 117 0.12 -16.07 -0.47
N LEU A 118 0.70 -17.23 -0.16
CA LEU A 118 1.83 -17.35 0.76
C LEU A 118 3.08 -16.63 0.24
N GLU A 119 3.42 -16.82 -1.03
CA GLU A 119 4.58 -16.17 -1.66
C GLU A 119 4.43 -14.64 -1.70
N MET A 120 3.26 -14.13 -2.07
CA MET A 120 2.96 -12.70 -2.03
C MET A 120 3.09 -12.15 -0.60
N ASN A 121 2.54 -12.86 0.38
CA ASN A 121 2.66 -12.47 1.78
C ASN A 121 4.09 -12.47 2.27
N PHE A 122 4.90 -13.45 1.85
CA PHE A 122 6.33 -13.50 2.15
C PHE A 122 7.06 -12.30 1.56
N ARG A 123 6.80 -11.96 0.29
CA ARG A 123 7.37 -10.76 -0.36
C ARG A 123 6.97 -9.46 0.32
N VAL A 124 5.70 -9.33 0.70
CA VAL A 124 5.18 -8.14 1.41
C VAL A 124 5.79 -8.04 2.81
N ARG A 125 5.93 -9.16 3.53
CA ARG A 125 6.62 -9.19 4.84
C ARG A 125 8.11 -8.87 4.70
N LYS A 126 8.79 -9.37 3.68
CA LYS A 126 10.20 -9.04 3.41
C LYS A 126 10.40 -7.57 3.05
N ARG A 127 9.48 -6.97 2.29
CA ARG A 127 9.46 -5.51 2.04
C ARG A 127 9.20 -4.72 3.32
N ARG A 128 8.19 -5.09 4.11
CA ARG A 128 7.88 -4.45 5.40
C ARG A 128 8.97 -4.64 6.44
N GLY A 129 9.66 -5.78 6.43
CA GLY A 129 10.82 -6.07 7.27
C GLY A 129 11.97 -5.15 6.94
N LYS A 130 12.34 -5.05 5.66
CA LYS A 130 13.36 -4.08 5.20
C LYS A 130 12.96 -2.62 5.46
N GLU A 131 11.68 -2.28 5.33
CA GLU A 131 11.13 -0.95 5.61
C GLU A 131 11.17 -0.63 7.11
N ARG A 132 10.78 -1.58 7.98
CA ARG A 132 10.91 -1.46 9.44
C ARG A 132 12.36 -1.41 9.89
N GLU A 133 13.24 -2.21 9.30
CA GLU A 133 14.67 -2.22 9.60
C GLU A 133 15.33 -0.92 9.14
N SER A 134 14.89 -0.35 8.01
CA SER A 134 15.31 0.98 7.57
C SER A 134 14.79 2.08 8.50
N ILE A 135 13.52 2.05 8.91
CA ILE A 135 12.94 3.01 9.86
C ILE A 135 13.61 2.90 11.23
N CYS A 136 13.80 1.70 11.77
CA CYS A 136 14.50 1.45 13.03
C CYS A 136 15.95 1.91 12.95
N ASN A 137 16.67 1.62 11.86
CA ASN A 137 18.05 2.08 11.68
C ASN A 137 18.14 3.62 11.67
N ILE A 138 17.18 4.32 11.07
CA ILE A 138 17.16 5.78 11.07
C ILE A 138 16.81 6.34 12.46
N LEU A 139 15.83 5.76 13.16
CA LEU A 139 15.47 6.18 14.52
C LEU A 139 16.62 5.91 15.52
N SER A 140 17.36 4.82 15.35
CA SER A 140 18.56 4.53 16.16
C SER A 140 19.75 5.43 15.80
N TYR A 141 19.85 5.90 14.55
CA TYR A 141 20.86 6.89 14.16
C TYR A 141 20.59 8.25 14.82
N GLU A 142 19.31 8.64 14.95
CA GLU A 142 18.89 9.87 15.64
C GLU A 142 19.12 9.84 17.16
N GLN A 143 18.93 8.69 17.83
CA GLN A 143 19.29 8.56 19.25
C GLN A 143 20.81 8.71 19.47
N LYS A 144 21.62 8.11 18.59
CA LYS A 144 23.07 8.15 18.69
C LYS A 144 23.67 9.53 18.38
N THR A 145 23.08 10.28 17.45
CA THR A 145 23.50 11.67 17.17
C THR A 145 23.11 12.62 18.30
N PHE A 146 21.95 12.41 18.93
CA PHE A 146 21.50 13.22 20.08
C PHE A 146 22.37 13.00 21.33
N GLU A 147 22.88 11.79 21.53
CA GLU A 147 23.85 11.49 22.60
C GLU A 147 25.23 12.12 22.31
N THR A 148 25.73 12.08 21.07
CA THR A 148 27.03 12.69 20.72
C THR A 148 27.05 14.22 20.75
N LEU A 149 25.90 14.88 20.58
CA LEU A 149 25.77 16.35 20.61
C LEU A 149 25.65 16.92 22.04
N ASN A 150 25.42 16.08 23.05
CA ASN A 150 25.32 16.50 24.45
C ASN A 150 26.58 16.23 25.29
N VAL A 151 27.65 15.65 24.72
CA VAL A 151 28.94 15.47 25.42
C VAL A 151 29.85 16.72 25.31
N GLY A 152 29.44 17.74 24.54
CA GLY A 152 30.24 18.96 24.28
C GLY A 152 29.83 20.22 25.04
N LYS A 153 28.99 20.11 26.08
CA LYS A 153 28.68 21.23 26.99
C LYS A 153 29.01 20.86 28.44
N ILE A 154 30.29 20.91 28.79
CA ILE A 154 30.80 21.17 30.15
C ILE A 154 31.97 22.14 30.00
#